data_AF-A0A350YXW9-F1
#
_entry.id   AF-A0A350YXW9-F1
#
_cell.length_a   1.000
_cell.length_b   1.000
_cell.length_c   1.000
_cell.angle_alpha   90.00
_cell.angle_beta   90.00
_cell.angle_gamma   90.00
#
_symmetry.space_group_name_H-M   'P 1'
#
loop_
_entity.id
_entity.type
_entity.pdbx_description
1 polymer ?
#
loop_
_entity_poly.entity_id
_entity_poly.type
_entity_poly.pdbx_seq_one_letter_code
_entity_poly.pdbx_strand_id
1 'polypeptide(L)' 'IKDENVTLWLGAIDEGMTSKSYIVPGLGDAGDLAYGEKMDSKKKK' A
#
# COMPACT_ATOMS: atom_id res chain seq x y z
N ILE A 1 -16.82 -3.75 5.50
CA ILE A 1 -16.67 -2.94 6.73
C ILE A 1 -17.94 -2.12 6.85
N LYS A 2 -18.79 -2.43 7.83
CA LYS A 2 -20.00 -1.66 8.15
C LYS A 2 -20.03 -1.56 9.67
N ASP A 3 -19.19 -0.68 10.18
CA ASP A 3 -19.20 -0.27 11.58
C ASP A 3 -19.90 1.09 11.63
N GLU A 4 -20.80 1.29 12.59
CA GLU A 4 -21.68 2.46 12.64
C GLU A 4 -20.92 3.76 12.89
N ASN A 5 -19.71 3.68 13.43
CA ASN A 5 -18.90 4.85 13.79
C ASN A 5 -17.70 5.09 12.87
N VAL A 6 -17.67 4.46 11.68
CA VAL A 6 -16.55 4.60 10.74
C VAL A 6 -17.04 5.02 9.35
N THR A 7 -16.49 6.13 8.87
CA THR A 7 -16.63 6.56 7.47
C THR A 7 -15.30 6.38 6.76
N LEU A 8 -15.29 5.57 5.71
CA LEU A 8 -14.11 5.36 4.85
C LEU A 8 -14.13 6.36 3.69
N TRP A 9 -13.09 7.19 3.60
CA TRP A 9 -12.85 8.09 2.48
C TRP A 9 -11.71 7.55 1.62
N LEU A 10 -11.96 7.43 0.32
CA LEU A 10 -11.02 6.86 -0.64
C LEU A 10 -11.09 7.63 -1.95
N GLY A 11 -9.97 7.72 -2.67
CA GLY A 11 -9.90 8.39 -3.98
C GLY A 11 -10.27 7.47 -5.15
N ALA A 12 -10.05 6.16 -5.02
CA ALA A 12 -10.34 5.17 -6.05
C ALA A 12 -10.61 3.79 -5.42
N ILE A 13 -11.36 2.96 -6.14
CA ILE A 13 -11.59 1.54 -5.84
C ILE A 13 -10.88 0.73 -6.92
N ASP A 14 -9.99 -0.16 -6.51
CA ASP A 14 -9.21 -1.03 -7.40
C ASP A 14 -9.82 -2.45 -7.50
N GLU A 15 -9.38 -3.21 -8.50
CA GLU A 15 -9.99 -4.48 -8.92
C GLU A 15 -9.77 -5.63 -7.93
N GLY A 16 -8.65 -5.63 -7.22
CA GLY A 16 -8.35 -6.70 -6.28
C GLY A 16 -6.94 -6.64 -5.71
N MET A 17 -6.43 -7.81 -5.33
CA MET A 17 -5.09 -7.94 -4.77
C MET A 17 -4.30 -9.10 -5.39
N THR A 18 -2.98 -8.95 -5.43
CA THR A 18 -2.04 -10.02 -5.75
C THR A 18 -1.88 -11.01 -4.60
N SER A 19 -1.28 -12.17 -4.84
CA SER A 19 -0.89 -13.13 -3.79
C SER A 19 0.11 -12.59 -2.78
N LYS A 20 0.83 -11.52 -3.13
CA LYS A 20 1.76 -10.79 -2.26
C LYS A 20 1.07 -9.64 -1.50
N SER A 21 -0.26 -9.55 -1.56
CA SER A 21 -1.06 -8.52 -0.88
C SER A 21 -0.83 -7.07 -1.37
N TYR A 22 -0.39 -6.91 -2.62
CA TYR A 22 -0.45 -5.61 -3.30
C TYR A 22 -1.80 -5.42 -3.99
N ILE A 23 -2.33 -4.20 -3.96
CA ILE A 23 -3.56 -3.81 -4.68
C ILE A 23 -3.29 -3.81 -6.20
N VAL A 24 -4.26 -4.26 -7.00
CA VAL A 24 -4.20 -4.33 -8.48
C VAL A 24 -5.33 -3.49 -9.09
N PRO A 25 -5.05 -2.56 -10.02
CA PRO A 25 -3.72 -2.20 -10.53
C PRO A 25 -2.82 -1.51 -9.48
N GLY A 26 -3.40 -0.72 -8.56
CA GLY A 26 -2.68 -0.11 -7.44
C GLY A 26 -1.48 0.76 -7.85
N LEU A 27 -0.58 1.06 -6.90
CA LEU A 27 0.63 1.85 -7.15
C LEU A 27 1.95 1.16 -6.74
N GLY A 28 1.89 -0.01 -6.11
CA GLY A 28 3.07 -0.65 -5.50
C GLY A 28 3.34 -0.16 -4.07
N ASP A 29 4.61 -0.03 -3.68
CA ASP A 29 5.00 0.41 -2.34
C ASP A 29 4.93 1.94 -2.20
N ALA A 30 3.88 2.42 -1.53
CA ALA A 30 3.66 3.85 -1.34
C ALA A 30 4.76 4.53 -0.51
N GLY A 31 5.38 3.79 0.42
CA GLY A 31 6.46 4.32 1.27
C GLY A 31 7.72 4.56 0.44
N ASP A 32 8.12 3.57 -0.34
CA ASP A 32 9.30 3.68 -1.21
C ASP A 32 9.10 4.77 -2.28
N LEU A 33 7.89 4.91 -2.86
CA LEU A 33 7.62 5.99 -3.82
C LEU A 33 7.64 7.39 -3.18
N ALA A 34 7.18 7.52 -1.93
CA ALA A 34 7.11 8.81 -1.25
C ALA A 34 8.45 9.26 -0.65
N TYR A 35 9.25 8.32 -0.14
CA TYR A 35 10.44 8.62 0.68
C TYR A 35 11.72 7.98 0.16
N GLY A 36 11.64 7.21 -0.92
CA GLY A 36 12.75 6.40 -1.43
C GLY A 36 12.95 5.14 -0.61
N GLU A 37 13.86 4.30 -1.10
CA GLU A 37 14.22 3.05 -0.41
C GLU A 37 14.78 3.31 0.99
N LYS A 38 14.47 2.41 1.93
CA LYS A 38 14.95 2.48 3.31
C LYS A 38 16.48 2.50 3.37
N MET A 39 17.04 3.62 3.82
CA MET A 39 18.50 3.83 3.93
C MET A 39 19.18 3.00 5.04
N ASP A 40 18.42 2.48 6.02
CA ASP A 40 18.95 1.72 7.16
C ASP A 40 18.93 0.20 6.98
N SER A 41 18.90 -0.29 5.75
CA SER A 41 19.32 -1.67 5.52
C SER A 41 20.84 -1.68 5.51
N LYS A 42 21.44 -2.19 6.60
CA LYS A 42 22.79 -2.74 6.55
C LYS A 42 22.88 -3.47 5.22
N LYS A 43 23.75 -3.02 4.30
CA LYS A 43 24.10 -3.77 3.08
C LYS A 43 24.27 -5.22 3.51
N LYS A 44 23.27 -6.06 3.23
CA LYS A 44 23.44 -7.49 3.39
C LYS A 44 24.51 -7.82 2.37
N LYS A 45 25.66 -8.26 2.88
CA LYS A 45 26.63 -9.04 2.12
C LYS A 45 25.91 -10.12 1.33
#